data_AF-A0A6G6J6U3-F1
#
_entry.id   AF-A0A6G6J6U3-F1
#
_cell.length_a   1.000
_cell.length_b   1.000
_cell.length_c   1.000
_cell.angle_alpha   90.00
_cell.angle_beta   90.00
_cell.angle_gamma   90.00
#
_symmetry.space_group_name_H-M   'P 1'
#
loop_
_entity.id
_entity.type
_entity.pdbx_description
1 polymer ?
#
loop_
_entity_poly.entity_id
_entity_poly.type
_entity_poly.pdbx_seq_one_letter_code
_entity_poly.pdbx_strand_id
1 'polypeptide(L)' 'MSAKQSNEQTPGSLVDVDQSLLERCQRLIEAGETVEAVKTYRAATGCGLATAQRALGLRL' A
#
# COMPACT_ATOMS: atom_id res chain seq x y z
N MET A 1 21.00 -19.98 -8.00
CA MET A 1 21.08 -18.60 -7.48
C MET A 1 19.77 -17.91 -7.81
N SER A 2 19.12 -17.38 -6.77
CA SER A 2 17.97 -16.46 -6.75
C SER A 2 16.58 -16.97 -7.18
N ALA A 3 15.64 -16.74 -6.27
CA ALA A 3 14.31 -17.32 -6.20
C ALA A 3 13.31 -16.65 -7.15
N LYS A 4 12.45 -17.51 -7.70
CA LYS A 4 11.09 -17.33 -8.22
C LYS A 4 10.42 -16.01 -7.81
N GLN A 5 10.24 -15.10 -8.77
CA GLN A 5 9.17 -14.11 -8.74
C GLN A 5 8.09 -14.56 -9.74
N SER A 6 7.31 -15.58 -9.36
CA SER A 6 6.11 -15.97 -10.08
C SER A 6 5.05 -14.90 -9.81
N ASN A 7 4.95 -13.92 -10.69
CA ASN A 7 3.87 -12.93 -10.60
C ASN A 7 2.66 -13.46 -11.38
N GLU A 8 1.89 -14.31 -10.72
CA GLU A 8 0.59 -14.82 -11.18
C GLU A 8 -0.50 -13.76 -10.99
N GLN A 9 -0.33 -12.62 -11.69
CA GLN A 9 -1.33 -11.55 -11.78
C GLN A 9 -2.63 -12.11 -12.37
N THR A 10 -3.51 -12.55 -11.48
CA THR A 10 -4.89 -12.91 -11.79
C THR A 10 -5.70 -11.61 -11.78
N PRO A 11 -6.27 -11.18 -12.91
CA PRO A 11 -7.00 -9.93 -12.97
C PRO A 11 -8.46 -10.18 -12.57
N GLY A 12 -8.92 -9.48 -11.53
CA GLY A 12 -10.33 -9.14 -11.41
C GLY A 12 -11.05 -9.82 -10.26
N SER A 13 -10.91 -9.24 -9.08
CA SER A 13 -12.04 -9.08 -8.18
C SER A 13 -12.05 -7.64 -7.68
N LEU A 14 -13.22 -7.04 -7.46
CA LEU A 14 -13.39 -5.64 -7.05
C LEU A 14 -12.68 -5.27 -5.72
N VAL A 15 -12.03 -6.25 -5.08
CA VAL A 15 -11.19 -6.15 -3.88
C VAL A 15 -9.68 -6.01 -4.17
N ASP A 16 -9.22 -6.19 -5.42
CA ASP A 16 -7.79 -6.12 -5.81
C ASP A 16 -7.22 -4.70 -5.76
N VAL A 17 -8.07 -3.69 -6.00
CA VAL A 17 -7.63 -2.29 -6.11
C VAL A 17 -7.06 -1.80 -4.78
N ASP A 18 -7.68 -2.17 -3.67
CA ASP A 18 -7.23 -1.81 -2.33
C ASP A 18 -5.95 -2.56 -1.95
N GLN A 19 -5.81 -3.83 -2.34
CA GLN A 19 -4.62 -4.62 -2.04
C GLN A 19 -3.37 -4.08 -2.75
N SER A 20 -3.46 -3.76 -4.05
CA SER A 20 -2.32 -3.19 -4.80
C SER A 20 -1.89 -1.83 -4.25
N LEU A 21 -2.84 -1.01 -3.80
CA LEU A 21 -2.57 0.26 -3.13
C LEU A 21 -1.81 0.04 -1.82
N LEU A 22 -2.27 -0.90 -0.99
CA LEU A 22 -1.63 -1.22 0.29
C LEU A 22 -0.22 -1.77 0.09
N GLU A 23 -0.01 -2.69 -0.86
CA GLU A 23 1.33 -3.22 -1.18
C GLU A 23 2.29 -2.10 -1.62
N ARG A 24 1.81 -1.15 -2.44
CA ARG A 24 2.61 0.01 -2.84
C ARG A 24 2.97 0.88 -1.64
N CYS A 25 2.02 1.14 -0.75
CA CYS A 25 2.26 1.93 0.46
C CYS A 25 3.24 1.20 1.40
N GLN A 26 3.13 -0.12 1.53
CA GLN A 26 4.02 -0.93 2.35
C GLN A 26 5.47 -0.85 1.86
N ARG A 27 5.71 -0.94 0.54
CA ARG A 27 7.05 -0.76 -0.04
C ARG A 27 7.64 0.62 0.28
N LEU A 28 6.82 1.67 0.24
CA LEU A 28 7.25 3.02 0.60
C LEU A 28 7.60 3.11 2.10
N ILE A 29 6.84 2.46 2.97
CA ILE A 29 7.14 2.39 4.41
C ILE A 29 8.46 1.66 4.67
N GLU A 30 8.69 0.52 4.01
CA GLU A 30 9.93 -0.25 4.10
C GLU A 30 11.14 0.53 3.58
N ALA A 31 10.95 1.38 2.57
CA ALA A 31 11.96 2.30 2.07
C ALA A 31 12.21 3.52 2.99
N GLY A 32 11.46 3.68 4.08
CA GLY A 32 11.51 4.85 4.97
C GLY A 32 10.71 6.06 4.47
N GLU A 33 10.01 5.95 3.34
CA GLU A 33 9.19 6.99 2.71
C GLU A 33 7.75 7.00 3.24
N THR A 34 7.60 6.99 4.57
CA THR A 34 6.28 6.92 5.25
C THR A 34 5.33 8.07 4.86
N VAL A 35 5.87 9.27 4.60
CA VAL A 35 5.10 10.43 4.13
C VAL A 35 4.48 10.18 2.76
N GLU A 36 5.23 9.58 1.83
CA GLU A 36 4.74 9.26 0.48
C GLU A 36 3.75 8.09 0.51
N ALA A 37 3.94 7.11 1.40
CA ALA A 37 2.95 6.05 1.63
C ALA A 37 1.60 6.63 2.05
N VAL A 38 1.60 7.52 3.04
CA VAL A 38 0.40 8.19 3.55
C VAL A 38 -0.25 9.05 2.48
N LYS A 39 0.53 9.83 1.71
CA LYS A 39 0.00 10.64 0.60
C LYS A 39 -0.67 9.77 -0.46
N THR A 40 -0.02 8.68 -0.86
CA THR A 40 -0.54 7.76 -1.88
C THR A 40 -1.85 7.15 -1.42
N TYR A 41 -1.90 6.66 -0.18
CA TYR A 41 -3.12 6.08 0.40
C TYR A 41 -4.25 7.09 0.49
N ARG A 42 -3.97 8.32 0.94
CA ARG A 42 -4.95 9.40 1.04
C ARG A 42 -5.46 9.89 -0.31
N ALA A 43 -4.60 9.96 -1.32
CA ALA A 43 -5.00 10.38 -2.66
C ALA A 43 -5.97 9.39 -3.31
N ALA A 44 -5.78 8.09 -3.06
CA ALA A 44 -6.65 7.04 -3.59
C ALA A 44 -7.96 6.88 -2.81
N THR A 45 -7.92 7.00 -1.48
CA THR A 45 -9.08 6.73 -0.61
C THR A 45 -9.85 7.97 -0.16
N GLY A 46 -9.24 9.17 -0.30
CA GLY A 46 -9.79 10.42 0.21
C GLY A 46 -9.80 10.55 1.74
N CYS A 47 -9.18 9.61 2.47
CA CYS A 47 -9.26 9.58 3.93
C CYS A 47 -8.39 10.65 4.63
N GLY A 48 -8.71 10.90 5.90
CA GLY A 48 -7.95 11.78 6.78
C GLY A 48 -6.56 11.20 7.13
N LEU A 49 -5.66 12.07 7.59
CA LEU A 49 -4.29 11.68 7.98
C LEU A 49 -4.27 10.55 9.01
N ALA A 50 -5.06 10.66 10.08
CA ALA A 50 -5.14 9.66 11.13
C ALA A 50 -5.68 8.31 10.61
N THR A 51 -6.66 8.34 9.70
CA THR A 51 -7.20 7.13 9.07
C THR A 51 -6.15 6.46 8.20
N ALA A 52 -5.42 7.23 7.39
CA ALA A 52 -4.36 6.71 6.55
C ALA A 52 -3.23 6.08 7.39
N GLN A 53 -2.77 6.78 8.43
CA GLN A 53 -1.74 6.25 9.33
C GLN A 53 -2.19 4.95 9.99
N ARG A 54 -3.44 4.87 10.45
CA ARG A 54 -4.02 3.65 11.03
C ARG A 54 -4.09 2.52 10.01
N ALA A 55 -4.56 2.79 8.79
CA ALA A 55 -4.66 1.79 7.73
C ALA A 55 -3.30 1.25 7.30
N LEU A 56 -2.27 2.10 7.36
CA LEU A 56 -0.87 1.75 7.04
C LEU A 56 -0.10 1.19 8.25
N GLY A 57 -0.73 1.01 9.40
CA GLY A 57 -0.06 0.50 10.61
C GLY A 57 1.03 1.44 11.15
N LEU A 58 1.02 2.71 10.76
CA LEU A 58 1.92 3.72 11.29
C LEU A 58 1.52 4.02 12.74
N ARG A 59 2.45 3.77 13.66
CA ARG A 59 2.25 3.98 15.09
C ARG A 59 2.03 5.47 15.37
N LEU A 60 0.86 5.80 15.92
CA LEU A 60 0.54 7.09 16.52
C LEU A 60 1.18 7.20 17.92
#